data_AF-A0A6N9VCA4-F1
#
_entry.id   AF-A0A6N9VCA4-F1
#
_cell.length_a   1.000
_cell.length_b   1.000
_cell.length_c   1.000
_cell.angle_alpha   90.00
_cell.angle_beta   90.00
_cell.angle_gamma   90.00
#
_symmetry.space_group_name_H-M   'P 1'
#
loop_
_entity.id
_entity.type
_entity.pdbx_description
1 polymer ?
#
loop_
_entity_poly.entity_id
_entity_poly.type
_entity_poly.pdbx_seq_one_letter_code
_entity_poly.pdbx_strand_id
1 'polypeptide(L)' 'GKRAGEFYTPASVVRLIVEVLEPYEGRVYDPACGSGGMFVQSGKFVARRRGKDHTHDIAVYGQEANERTWRLAKMNLA' A
#
# COMPACT_ATOMS: atom_id res chain seq x y z
N GLY A 1 -8.39 22.87 -8.38
CA GLY A 1 -9.00 21.72 -7.68
C GLY A 1 -7.93 21.05 -6.84
N LYS A 2 -8.25 20.59 -5.62
CA LYS A 2 -7.29 19.92 -4.72
C LYS A 2 -6.44 18.93 -5.52
N ARG A 3 -5.12 19.14 -5.58
CA ARG A 3 -4.23 18.36 -6.43
C ARG A 3 -4.28 16.91 -5.93
N ALA A 4 -4.87 16.01 -6.72
CA ALA A 4 -5.05 14.60 -6.35
C ALA A 4 -3.75 13.87 -5.95
N GLY A 5 -2.59 14.43 -6.32
CA GLY A 5 -1.26 13.94 -5.93
C GLY A 5 -0.95 14.00 -4.43
N GLU A 6 -1.64 14.82 -3.63
CA GLU A 6 -1.51 14.78 -2.16
C GLU A 6 -2.09 13.50 -1.54
N PHE A 7 -2.96 12.78 -2.25
CA PHE A 7 -3.71 11.64 -1.71
C PHE A 7 -3.47 10.32 -2.45
N TYR A 8 -2.74 10.39 -3.58
CA TYR A 8 -2.61 9.28 -4.50
C TYR A 8 -1.27 9.31 -5.24
N THR A 9 -0.45 8.29 -5.01
CA THR A 9 0.70 7.96 -5.86
C THR A 9 0.21 7.16 -7.06
N PRO A 10 0.56 7.53 -8.31
CA PRO A 10 0.18 6.78 -9.50
C PRO A 10 0.57 5.30 -9.42
N ALA A 11 -0.30 4.42 -9.88
CA ALA A 11 -0.11 2.97 -9.79
C ALA A 11 1.20 2.47 -10.41
N SER A 12 1.70 3.12 -11.46
CA SER A 12 2.98 2.78 -12.09
C SER A 12 4.17 3.00 -11.16
N VAL A 13 4.18 4.10 -10.41
CA VAL A 13 5.24 4.44 -9.45
C VAL A 13 5.18 3.48 -8.25
N VAL A 14 3.99 3.25 -7.71
CA VAL A 14 3.78 2.30 -6.60
C VAL A 14 4.26 0.90 -6.99
N ARG A 15 3.86 0.41 -8.17
CA ARG A 15 4.28 -0.90 -8.65
C ARG A 15 5.80 -0.98 -8.81
N LEU A 16 6.43 0.04 -9.37
CA LEU A 16 7.88 0.08 -9.51
C LEU A 16 8.57 -0.06 -8.14
N ILE A 17 8.15 0.73 -7.15
CA ILE A 17 8.74 0.68 -5.80
C ILE A 17 8.58 -0.70 -5.18
N VAL A 18 7.38 -1.28 -5.23
CA VAL A 18 7.10 -2.60 -4.63
C VAL A 18 7.90 -3.72 -5.33
N GLU A 19 8.06 -3.66 -6.65
CA GLU A 19 8.85 -4.65 -7.40
C GLU A 19 10.35 -4.53 -7.14
N VAL A 20 10.85 -3.35 -6.76
CA VAL A 20 12.25 -3.15 -6.37
C VAL A 20 12.50 -3.62 -4.94
N LEU A 21 11.56 -3.37 -4.02
CA LEU A 21 11.70 -3.72 -2.60
C LEU A 21 11.48 -5.21 -2.32
N GLU A 22 10.70 -5.89 -3.16
CA GLU A 22 10.36 -7.31 -3.03
C GLU A 22 9.89 -7.74 -1.62
N PRO A 23 8.84 -7.12 -1.05
CA PRO A 23 8.41 -7.40 0.32
C PRO A 23 7.69 -8.76 0.40
N TYR A 24 8.44 -9.84 0.62
CA TYR A 24 7.90 -11.19 0.72
C TYR A 24 7.34 -11.54 2.10
N GLU A 25 7.92 -10.99 3.16
CA GLU A 25 7.54 -11.24 4.54
C GLU A 25 7.93 -10.07 5.44
N GLY A 26 7.37 -10.01 6.64
CA GLY A 26 7.74 -9.03 7.66
C GLY A 26 6.83 -7.80 7.67
N ARG A 27 7.40 -6.62 7.95
CA ARG A 27 6.63 -5.39 8.21
C ARG A 27 6.83 -4.38 7.08
N VAL A 28 5.74 -3.98 6.46
CA VAL A 28 5.72 -2.89 5.47
C VAL A 28 5.17 -1.63 6.14
N TYR A 29 5.94 -0.55 6.14
CA TYR A 29 5.57 0.70 6.78
C TYR A 29 5.59 1.87 5.79
N ASP A 30 4.51 2.67 5.81
CA ASP A 30 4.40 3.93 5.06
C ASP A 30 3.93 5.06 5.99
N PRO A 31 4.78 6.05 6.33
CA PRO A 31 4.44 7.13 7.26
C PRO A 31 3.48 8.18 6.68
N ALA A 32 3.20 8.14 5.38
CA ALA A 32 2.27 9.04 4.70
C ALA A 32 1.46 8.24 3.67
N CYS A 33 0.72 7.25 4.16
CA CYS A 33 0.18 6.18 3.33
C CYS A 33 -0.94 6.62 2.39
N GLY A 34 -1.43 7.85 2.51
CA GLY A 34 -2.49 8.37 1.67
C GLY A 34 -3.70 7.44 1.71
N SER A 35 -4.20 7.09 0.53
CA SER A 35 -5.30 6.14 0.36
C SER A 35 -4.89 4.65 0.50
N GLY A 36 -3.69 4.34 0.97
CA GLY A 36 -3.20 2.96 1.19
C GLY A 36 -2.73 2.22 -0.07
N GLY A 37 -2.47 2.93 -1.17
CA GLY A 37 -2.14 2.32 -2.46
C GLY A 37 -0.88 1.43 -2.44
N MET A 38 0.14 1.81 -1.66
CA MET A 38 1.37 1.03 -1.45
C MET A 38 1.08 -0.36 -0.85
N PHE A 39 0.20 -0.44 0.14
CA PHE A 39 -0.15 -1.69 0.80
C PHE A 39 -0.95 -2.62 -0.11
N VAL A 40 -1.93 -2.09 -0.84
CA VAL A 40 -2.71 -2.86 -1.83
C VAL A 40 -1.79 -3.47 -2.89
N GLN A 41 -0.79 -2.71 -3.37
CA GLN A 41 0.18 -3.24 -4.33
C GLN A 41 1.16 -4.23 -3.71
N SER A 42 1.56 -4.05 -2.45
CA SER A 42 2.39 -5.01 -1.71
C SER A 42 1.70 -6.37 -1.59
N GLY A 43 0.43 -6.39 -1.19
CA GLY A 43 -0.37 -7.62 -1.16
C GLY A 43 -0.52 -8.28 -2.54
N LYS A 44 -0.73 -7.47 -3.59
CA LYS A 44 -0.77 -7.97 -4.99
C LYS A 44 0.57 -8.54 -5.46
N PHE A 45 1.69 -7.95 -5.03
CA PHE A 45 3.02 -8.45 -5.33
C PHE A 45 3.21 -9.84 -4.72
N VAL A 46 2.95 -10.01 -3.43
CA VAL A 46 3.07 -11.30 -2.74
C VAL A 46 2.13 -12.33 -3.37
N ALA A 47 0.86 -11.98 -3.59
CA ALA A 47 -0.12 -12.86 -4.22
C ALA A 47 0.31 -13.34 -5.61
N ARG A 48 0.96 -12.49 -6.41
CA ARG A 48 1.44 -12.84 -7.77
C ARG A 48 2.74 -13.64 -7.75
N ARG A 49 3.62 -13.41 -6.78
CA ARG A 49 4.96 -14.04 -6.72
C ARG A 49 4.99 -15.33 -5.91
N ARG A 50 4.18 -15.45 -4.85
CA ARG A 50 4.16 -16.60 -3.93
C ARG A 50 2.79 -17.28 -3.82
N GLY A 51 1.71 -16.60 -4.23
CA GLY A 51 0.34 -17.12 -4.11
C GLY A 51 -0.47 -16.37 -3.05
N LYS A 52 -1.80 -16.44 -3.15
CA LYS A 52 -2.72 -15.69 -2.27
C LYS A 52 -2.58 -16.09 -0.80
N ASP A 53 -2.23 -17.35 -0.54
CA ASP A 53 -2.10 -17.83 0.83
C ASP A 53 -0.93 -17.17 1.55
N HIS A 54 0.02 -16.54 0.87
CA HIS A 54 1.17 -15.87 1.49
C HIS A 54 0.93 -14.39 1.84
N THR A 55 -0.24 -13.82 1.55
CA THR A 55 -0.47 -12.38 1.82
C THR A 55 -0.44 -12.04 3.31
N HIS A 56 -0.61 -13.02 4.20
CA HIS A 56 -0.51 -12.85 5.64
C HIS A 56 0.94 -12.88 6.16
N ASP A 57 1.92 -13.21 5.32
CA ASP A 57 3.35 -13.18 5.68
C ASP A 57 3.85 -11.73 5.84
N ILE A 58 3.09 -10.74 5.33
CA ILE A 58 3.34 -9.32 5.51
C ILE A 58 2.31 -8.68 6.44
N ALA A 59 2.81 -7.86 7.37
CA ALA A 59 2.00 -6.97 8.21
C ALA A 59 2.20 -5.51 7.75
N VAL A 60 1.10 -4.80 7.51
CA VAL A 60 1.13 -3.41 7.03
C VAL A 60 0.88 -2.42 8.16
N TYR A 61 1.65 -1.33 8.17
CA TYR A 61 1.54 -0.25 9.14
C TYR A 61 1.56 1.08 8.38
N GLY A 62 0.64 1.99 8.71
CA GLY A 62 0.54 3.26 7.99
C GLY A 62 0.14 4.42 8.89
N GLN A 63 0.59 5.61 8.51
CA GLN A 63 0.14 6.87 9.11
C GLN A 63 -0.37 7.80 8.01
N GLU A 64 -1.44 8.53 8.31
CA GLU A 64 -2.01 9.55 7.43
C GLU A 64 -2.61 10.65 8.30
N ALA A 65 -2.19 11.89 8.07
CA ALA A 65 -2.61 13.04 8.88
C ALA A 65 -4.05 13.45 8.56
N ASN A 66 -4.52 13.25 7.33
CA ASN A 66 -5.87 13.60 6.91
C ASN A 66 -6.87 12.47 7.24
N GLU A 67 -7.79 12.73 8.17
CA GLU A 67 -8.80 11.76 8.61
C GLU A 67 -9.64 11.17 7.45
N ARG A 68 -10.04 11.99 6.48
CA ARG A 68 -10.82 11.51 5.32
C ARG A 68 -10.01 10.53 4.49
N THR A 69 -8.75 10.84 4.24
CA THR A 69 -7.83 9.98 3.47
C THR A 69 -7.50 8.70 4.24
N TRP A 70 -7.29 8.80 5.55
CA TRP A 70 -7.11 7.64 6.42
C TRP A 70 -8.30 6.68 6.40
N ARG A 71 -9.54 7.20 6.40
CA ARG A 71 -10.74 6.37 6.26
C ARG A 71 -10.77 5.65 4.91
N LEU A 72 -10.37 6.33 3.82
CA LEU A 72 -10.25 5.71 2.50
C LEU A 72 -9.19 4.60 2.49
N ALA A 73 -8.04 4.80 3.14
CA ALA A 73 -7.03 3.76 3.27
C ALA A 73 -7.58 2.52 3.96
N LYS A 74 -8.34 2.68 5.06
CA LYS A 74 -8.98 1.54 5.73
C LYS A 74 -9.97 0.80 4.84
N MET A 75 -10.78 1.52 4.07
CA MET A 75 -11.73 0.90 3.13
C MET A 75 -11.02 0.15 2.00
N ASN A 76 -9.89 0.67 1.51
CA ASN A 76 -9.10 0.02 0.46
C ASN A 76 -8.36 -1.25 0.94
N LEU A 77 -8.18 -1.40 2.25
CA LEU A 77 -7.49 -2.53 2.88
C LEU A 77 -8.44 -3.54 3.54
N ALA A 78 -9.75 -3.27 3.52
CA ALA A 78 -10.78 -4.18 3.98
C ALA A 78 -10.93 -5.37 3.03
#